data_AF-A0AAV4TKQ1-F1
#
_entry.id   AF-A0AAV4TKQ1-F1
#
_cell.length_a   1.000
_cell.length_b   1.000
_cell.length_c   1.000
_cell.angle_alpha   90.00
_cell.angle_beta   90.00
_cell.angle_gamma   90.00
#
_symmetry.space_group_name_H-M   'P 1'
#
loop_
_entity.id
_entity.type
_entity.pdbx_description
1 polymer ?
#
loop_
_entity_poly.entity_id
_entity_poly.type
_entity_poly.pdbx_seq_one_letter_code
_entity_poly.pdbx_strand_id
1 'polypeptide(L)'
;MAMLLLTSAFACLSGIAVSSTIELPECEPPDFPQWGGYGPRQDFYVAGDVIHYYCDTDTYIGGNFYRRCEDTGDWIGDTPVCDQPSRFSVVNQTTTADPDDENDANKAVDALRGTCTSTQEGPGNYWMGILETPGLLFRVMIFLPKVNVAYEVRMIKQNGDEYSCGSKVGFVDHLNWEFHNCPEPNNTDVIGVKIISLNSTPLQLCEVVANTLTFPTCVDPHVRIENGRLQLNRKSASLVCDAGFTRSPANRLECIRTGVWNRKSLYCIERQWEVGSNDP
;
A
#
# COMPACT_ATOMS: atom_id res chain seq x y z
N MET A 1 -9.45 -87.28 41.34
CA MET A 1 -8.36 -86.47 41.92
C MET A 1 -7.82 -85.57 40.81
N ALA A 2 -7.64 -84.28 41.12
CA ALA A 2 -7.17 -83.17 40.28
C ALA A 2 -8.22 -82.44 39.41
N MET A 3 -8.40 -81.17 39.81
CA MET A 3 -9.15 -80.04 39.26
C MET A 3 -8.16 -79.16 38.49
N LEU A 4 -8.50 -78.61 37.31
CA LEU A 4 -7.77 -77.55 36.57
C LEU A 4 -8.72 -76.96 35.50
N LEU A 5 -9.48 -75.91 35.81
CA LEU A 5 -9.24 -74.47 35.55
C LEU A 5 -9.29 -74.05 34.06
N LEU A 6 -10.33 -73.26 33.73
CA LEU A 6 -10.43 -72.44 32.53
C LEU A 6 -9.32 -71.38 32.51
N THR A 7 -8.67 -71.17 31.36
CA THR A 7 -8.30 -69.83 30.89
C THR A 7 -8.33 -69.77 29.36
N SER A 8 -9.22 -68.93 28.84
CA SER A 8 -9.23 -68.45 27.46
C SER A 8 -8.00 -67.57 27.23
N ALA A 9 -7.09 -68.00 26.36
CA ALA A 9 -5.97 -67.17 25.91
C ALA A 9 -6.49 -66.12 24.91
N PHE A 10 -6.78 -64.92 25.40
CA PHE A 10 -6.85 -63.73 24.56
C PHE A 10 -5.43 -63.38 24.13
N ALA A 11 -5.10 -63.63 22.87
CA ALA A 11 -3.94 -63.02 22.24
C ALA A 11 -4.25 -61.53 22.00
N CYS A 12 -3.97 -60.67 22.97
CA CYS A 12 -3.89 -59.23 22.77
C CYS A 12 -2.59 -58.94 22.00
N LEU A 13 -2.64 -59.03 20.67
CA LEU A 13 -1.69 -58.33 19.82
C LEU A 13 -1.99 -56.84 20.00
N SER A 14 -1.14 -56.18 20.78
CA SER A 14 -1.10 -54.74 20.97
C SER A 14 -0.89 -54.06 19.61
N GLY A 15 -1.99 -53.77 18.92
CA GLY A 15 -2.00 -52.89 17.77
C GLY A 15 -1.60 -51.51 18.25
N ILE A 16 -0.41 -51.06 17.86
CA ILE A 16 -0.04 -49.66 17.98
C ILE A 16 -0.97 -48.93 17.02
N ALA A 17 -2.00 -48.26 17.55
CA ALA A 17 -2.76 -47.30 16.78
C ALA A 17 -1.84 -46.12 16.51
N VAL A 18 -1.18 -46.12 15.34
CA VAL A 18 -0.52 -44.93 14.83
C VAL A 18 -1.63 -43.98 14.43
N SER A 19 -1.98 -43.06 15.33
CA SER A 19 -2.84 -41.93 15.02
C SER A 19 -2.07 -41.03 14.06
N SER A 20 -2.24 -41.25 12.76
CA SER A 20 -1.81 -40.29 11.75
C SER A 20 -2.82 -39.14 11.78
N THR A 21 -2.59 -38.18 12.67
CA THR A 21 -3.14 -36.85 12.47
C THR A 21 -2.42 -36.26 11.26
N ILE A 22 -3.16 -36.04 10.18
CA ILE A 22 -2.68 -35.21 9.07
C ILE A 22 -2.63 -33.79 9.66
N GLU A 23 -1.43 -33.31 10.00
CA GLU A 23 -1.24 -31.88 10.22
C GLU A 23 -1.43 -31.19 8.88
N LEU A 24 -2.57 -30.53 8.71
CA LEU A 24 -2.83 -29.71 7.55
C LEU A 24 -1.95 -28.47 7.66
N PRO A 25 -1.18 -28.11 6.62
CA PRO A 25 -0.38 -26.88 6.64
C PRO A 25 -1.27 -25.66 6.86
N GLU A 26 -0.93 -24.85 7.86
CA GLU A 26 -1.61 -23.61 8.18
C GLU A 26 -0.76 -22.44 7.69
N CYS A 27 -1.41 -21.43 7.13
CA CYS A 27 -0.74 -20.17 6.83
C CYS A 27 -0.67 -19.31 8.09
N GLU A 28 0.53 -18.85 8.42
CA GLU A 28 0.74 -17.84 9.45
C GLU A 28 0.10 -16.50 9.04
N PRO A 29 -0.26 -15.63 10.01
CA PRO A 29 -0.74 -14.29 9.72
C PRO A 29 0.25 -13.53 8.82
N PRO A 30 -0.18 -13.00 7.66
CA PRO A 30 0.76 -12.45 6.71
C PRO A 30 1.32 -11.09 7.15
N ASP A 31 2.38 -10.70 6.45
CA ASP A 31 2.91 -9.34 6.43
C ASP A 31 1.83 -8.34 5.98
N PHE A 32 2.07 -7.07 6.28
CA PHE A 32 1.07 -6.02 6.10
C PHE A 32 1.66 -4.68 5.68
N PRO A 33 0.92 -3.88 4.91
CA PRO A 33 1.38 -2.56 4.52
C PRO A 33 1.46 -1.61 5.72
N GLN A 34 2.43 -0.71 5.69
CA GLN A 34 2.38 0.52 6.46
C GLN A 34 1.19 1.37 5.98
N TRP A 35 0.46 2.00 6.90
CA TRP A 35 -0.78 2.75 6.60
C TRP A 35 -1.90 1.88 6.01
N GLY A 36 -2.05 0.68 6.54
CA GLY A 36 -3.11 -0.21 6.14
C GLY A 36 -3.13 -1.49 6.97
N GLY A 37 -3.85 -2.48 6.46
CA GLY A 37 -3.96 -3.78 7.09
C GLY A 37 -4.64 -4.78 6.18
N TYR A 38 -5.17 -5.84 6.77
CA TYR A 38 -5.98 -6.83 6.08
C TYR A 38 -7.08 -7.35 7.00
N GLY A 39 -8.08 -8.00 6.38
CA GLY A 39 -9.14 -8.73 7.06
C GLY A 39 -9.64 -9.94 6.24
N PRO A 40 -10.26 -10.94 6.89
CA PRO A 40 -10.40 -11.06 8.35
C PRO A 40 -9.06 -11.33 9.04
N ARG A 41 -8.94 -10.98 10.33
CA ARG A 41 -7.76 -11.30 11.16
C ARG A 41 -8.02 -12.56 11.96
N GLN A 42 -7.09 -13.50 11.87
CA GLN A 42 -7.08 -14.77 12.57
C GLN A 42 -5.64 -15.08 13.01
N ASP A 43 -5.51 -15.95 14.01
CA ASP A 43 -4.21 -16.40 14.52
C ASP A 43 -3.53 -17.39 13.56
N PHE A 44 -4.33 -18.11 12.76
CA PHE A 44 -3.91 -19.02 11.69
C PHE A 44 -5.01 -19.09 10.63
N TYR A 45 -4.64 -19.49 9.42
CA TYR A 45 -5.54 -19.64 8.27
C TYR A 45 -5.35 -21.02 7.66
N VAL A 46 -6.44 -21.59 7.16
CA VAL A 46 -6.40 -22.90 6.49
C VAL A 46 -6.40 -22.72 4.98
N ALA A 47 -5.95 -23.76 4.29
CA ALA A 47 -5.94 -23.79 2.84
C ALA A 47 -7.31 -23.38 2.23
N GLY A 48 -7.27 -22.44 1.29
CA GLY A 48 -8.45 -21.85 0.65
C GLY A 48 -8.96 -20.56 1.31
N ASP A 49 -8.54 -20.23 2.53
CA ASP A 49 -8.90 -18.96 3.17
C ASP A 49 -8.38 -17.75 2.37
N VAL A 50 -9.19 -16.69 2.32
CA VAL A 50 -8.89 -15.47 1.56
C VAL A 50 -8.92 -14.26 2.48
N ILE A 51 -7.86 -13.46 2.43
CA ILE A 51 -7.79 -12.15 3.07
C ILE A 51 -7.79 -11.03 2.04
N HIS A 52 -8.29 -9.87 2.47
CA HIS A 52 -8.30 -8.65 1.69
C HIS A 52 -7.50 -7.58 2.42
N TYR A 53 -6.54 -7.01 1.72
CA TYR A 53 -5.79 -5.85 2.17
C TYR A 53 -6.58 -4.57 1.96
N TYR A 54 -6.34 -3.62 2.85
CA TYR A 54 -6.86 -2.27 2.76
C TYR A 54 -5.77 -1.28 3.11
N CYS A 55 -5.91 -0.08 2.59
CA CYS A 55 -5.10 1.06 2.96
C CYS A 55 -5.94 2.04 3.79
N ASP A 56 -5.28 2.73 4.72
CA ASP A 56 -5.87 3.82 5.49
C ASP A 56 -6.25 4.96 4.52
N THR A 57 -7.20 5.81 4.92
CA THR A 57 -7.82 6.80 4.04
C THR A 57 -6.77 7.61 3.27
N ASP A 58 -7.04 7.83 1.98
CA ASP A 58 -6.23 8.64 1.05
C ASP A 58 -4.92 8.00 0.55
N THR A 59 -4.69 6.73 0.87
CA THR A 59 -3.59 5.93 0.29
C THR A 59 -4.10 4.84 -0.66
N TYR A 60 -3.30 4.50 -1.67
CA TYR A 60 -3.68 3.55 -2.73
C TYR A 60 -2.94 2.21 -2.56
N ILE A 61 -3.64 1.09 -2.78
CA ILE A 61 -3.05 -0.25 -2.75
C ILE A 61 -2.27 -0.50 -4.04
N GLY A 62 -0.95 -0.60 -3.95
CA GLY A 62 -0.11 -1.10 -5.02
C GLY A 62 -0.03 -2.63 -4.99
N GLY A 63 -0.51 -3.30 -6.06
CA GLY A 63 -0.42 -4.76 -6.21
C GLY A 63 -1.78 -5.47 -6.14
N ASN A 64 -1.77 -6.78 -5.89
CA ASN A 64 -3.00 -7.55 -5.67
C ASN A 64 -3.54 -7.27 -4.26
N PHE A 65 -4.79 -6.85 -4.16
CA PHE A 65 -5.41 -6.46 -2.88
C PHE A 65 -5.95 -7.65 -2.09
N TYR A 66 -5.82 -8.88 -2.58
CA TYR A 66 -6.20 -10.09 -1.85
C TYR A 66 -5.10 -11.15 -1.94
N ARG A 67 -5.05 -12.02 -0.93
CA ARG A 67 -4.19 -13.22 -0.91
C ARG A 67 -5.01 -14.40 -0.41
N ARG A 68 -4.62 -15.59 -0.86
CA ARG A 68 -5.24 -16.87 -0.53
C ARG A 68 -4.19 -17.81 0.06
N CYS A 69 -4.56 -18.51 1.13
CA CYS A 69 -3.72 -19.55 1.73
C CYS A 69 -3.72 -20.80 0.84
N GLU A 70 -2.54 -21.31 0.50
CA GLU A 70 -2.37 -22.53 -0.29
C GLU A 70 -2.23 -23.78 0.61
N ASP A 71 -2.44 -24.95 0.01
CA ASP A 71 -2.27 -26.26 0.66
C ASP A 71 -0.84 -26.50 1.18
N THR A 72 0.12 -25.66 0.79
CA THR A 72 1.51 -25.70 1.27
C THR A 72 1.72 -24.99 2.61
N GLY A 73 0.73 -24.21 3.08
CA GLY A 73 0.88 -23.32 4.24
C GLY A 73 1.49 -21.96 3.89
N ASP A 74 1.57 -21.61 2.61
CA ASP A 74 2.05 -20.31 2.14
C ASP A 74 0.92 -19.48 1.49
N TRP A 75 1.11 -18.16 1.48
CA TRP A 75 0.20 -17.22 0.82
C TRP A 75 0.57 -16.98 -0.64
N ILE A 76 -0.41 -17.00 -1.55
CA ILE A 76 -0.17 -16.62 -2.95
C ILE A 76 0.27 -15.16 -3.10
N GLY A 77 1.15 -14.91 -4.08
CA GLY A 77 1.56 -13.57 -4.50
C GLY A 77 2.34 -12.79 -3.44
N ASP A 78 2.43 -11.48 -3.63
CA ASP A 78 3.20 -10.59 -2.76
C ASP A 78 2.26 -9.85 -1.79
N THR A 79 2.78 -9.54 -0.60
CA THR A 79 2.16 -8.56 0.29
C THR A 79 2.11 -7.20 -0.41
N PRO A 80 0.92 -6.59 -0.57
CA PRO A 80 0.81 -5.28 -1.19
C PRO A 80 1.35 -4.19 -0.26
N VAL A 81 1.63 -3.03 -0.85
CA VAL A 81 2.07 -1.83 -0.13
C VAL A 81 1.04 -0.71 -0.31
N CYS A 82 0.87 0.12 0.72
CA CYS A 82 0.09 1.34 0.60
C CYS A 82 1.02 2.47 0.17
N ASP A 83 0.73 3.04 -1.00
CA ASP A 83 1.43 4.22 -1.49
C ASP A 83 0.79 5.49 -0.98
N GLN A 84 1.64 6.34 -0.41
CA GLN A 84 1.25 7.70 -0.09
C GLN A 84 1.29 8.58 -1.34
N PRO A 85 0.35 9.54 -1.46
CA PRO A 85 0.46 10.63 -2.40
C PRO A 85 1.82 11.32 -2.34
N SER A 86 2.34 11.66 -3.51
CA SER A 86 3.50 12.51 -3.66
C SER A 86 3.11 13.94 -3.36
N ARG A 87 3.99 14.65 -2.65
CA ARG A 87 3.78 16.06 -2.32
C ARG A 87 4.21 16.96 -3.47
N PHE A 88 3.54 18.09 -3.60
CA PHE A 88 3.99 19.19 -4.44
C PHE A 88 4.80 20.17 -3.60
N SER A 89 5.98 20.57 -4.08
CA SER A 89 6.84 21.56 -3.43
C SER A 89 6.37 23.00 -3.70
N VAL A 90 5.80 23.22 -4.89
CA VAL A 90 5.17 24.48 -5.28
C VAL A 90 4.01 24.18 -6.21
N VAL A 91 2.94 24.95 -6.07
CA VAL A 91 1.79 24.95 -6.97
C VAL A 91 1.51 26.36 -7.43
N ASN A 92 1.01 26.52 -8.65
CA ASN A 92 0.63 27.80 -9.21
C ASN A 92 -0.43 27.63 -10.29
N GLN A 93 -1.07 28.73 -10.68
CA GLN A 93 -2.02 28.77 -11.79
C GLN A 93 -1.79 29.99 -12.67
N THR A 94 -2.26 29.94 -13.92
CA THR A 94 -2.07 31.04 -14.89
C THR A 94 -2.77 32.32 -14.45
N THR A 95 -3.98 32.19 -13.92
CA THR A 95 -4.84 33.27 -13.43
C THR A 95 -5.62 32.76 -12.22
N THR A 96 -6.01 33.66 -11.33
CA THR A 96 -6.85 33.36 -10.15
C THR A 96 -8.16 34.11 -10.26
N ALA A 97 -9.28 33.43 -10.03
CA ALA A 97 -10.59 34.07 -9.97
C ALA A 97 -10.76 34.90 -8.69
N ASP A 98 -11.46 36.03 -8.77
CA ASP A 98 -11.78 36.85 -7.60
C ASP A 98 -12.85 36.16 -6.72
N PRO A 99 -12.72 36.23 -5.37
CA PRO A 99 -11.59 36.77 -4.64
C PRO A 99 -10.41 35.78 -4.62
N ASP A 100 -9.19 36.32 -4.74
CA ASP A 100 -7.96 35.53 -4.92
C ASP A 100 -7.70 34.52 -3.79
N ASP A 101 -7.99 34.88 -2.53
CA ASP A 101 -7.73 34.05 -1.36
C ASP A 101 -8.65 32.83 -1.25
N GLU A 102 -9.83 32.88 -1.86
CA GLU A 102 -10.76 31.76 -1.93
C GLU A 102 -10.43 30.80 -3.09
N ASN A 103 -9.81 31.30 -4.16
CA ASN A 103 -9.57 30.55 -5.40
C ASN A 103 -8.09 30.22 -5.67
N ASP A 104 -7.20 30.53 -4.72
CA ASP A 104 -5.76 30.32 -4.81
C ASP A 104 -5.38 28.88 -5.21
N ALA A 105 -4.29 28.73 -5.96
CA ALA A 105 -3.81 27.43 -6.46
C ALA A 105 -3.57 26.40 -5.34
N ASN A 106 -3.25 26.84 -4.12
CA ASN A 106 -3.03 25.97 -2.96
C ASN A 106 -4.30 25.27 -2.48
N LYS A 107 -5.50 25.77 -2.83
CA LYS A 107 -6.77 25.10 -2.48
C LYS A 107 -6.92 23.72 -3.11
N ALA A 108 -6.17 23.42 -4.17
CA ALA A 108 -6.16 22.10 -4.80
C ALA A 108 -5.23 21.09 -4.08
N VAL A 109 -4.47 21.48 -3.07
CA VAL A 109 -3.49 20.62 -2.39
C VAL A 109 -3.54 20.77 -0.86
N ASP A 110 -4.64 21.30 -0.34
CA ASP A 110 -4.85 21.56 1.09
C ASP A 110 -5.48 20.38 1.83
N ALA A 111 -5.69 19.25 1.15
CA ALA A 111 -6.36 18.04 1.65
C ALA A 111 -7.83 18.26 2.05
N LEU A 112 -8.47 19.34 1.57
CA LEU A 112 -9.87 19.66 1.80
C LEU A 112 -10.66 19.62 0.49
N ARG A 113 -11.27 18.47 0.22
CA ARG A 113 -12.14 18.23 -0.96
C ARG A 113 -13.34 19.19 -1.12
N GLY A 114 -13.65 19.97 -0.09
CA GLY A 114 -14.74 20.95 -0.09
C GLY A 114 -14.32 22.35 -0.54
N THR A 115 -13.02 22.62 -0.62
CA THR A 115 -12.44 23.87 -1.14
C THR A 115 -11.88 23.61 -2.52
N CYS A 116 -11.92 24.61 -3.40
CA CYS A 116 -11.45 24.45 -4.77
C CYS A 116 -10.69 25.69 -5.23
N THR A 117 -9.65 25.47 -6.02
CA THR A 117 -9.03 26.55 -6.80
C THR A 117 -9.87 26.83 -8.03
N SER A 118 -9.83 28.07 -8.53
CA SER A 118 -10.48 28.45 -9.78
C SER A 118 -9.62 29.46 -10.53
N THR A 119 -9.42 29.20 -11.82
CA THR A 119 -8.84 30.20 -12.72
C THR A 119 -9.89 31.23 -13.16
N GLN A 120 -9.47 32.32 -13.77
CA GLN A 120 -10.40 33.18 -14.51
C GLN A 120 -10.91 32.46 -15.78
N GLU A 121 -11.94 33.02 -16.42
CA GLU A 121 -12.34 32.60 -17.76
C GLU A 121 -11.22 32.92 -18.76
N GLY A 122 -10.93 31.97 -19.64
CA GLY A 122 -9.89 32.15 -20.64
C GLY A 122 -9.39 30.82 -21.22
N PRO A 123 -9.09 30.78 -22.52
CA PRO A 123 -8.60 29.56 -23.14
C PRO A 123 -7.20 29.23 -22.65
N GLY A 124 -6.94 27.95 -22.35
CA GLY A 124 -5.60 27.46 -22.01
C GLY A 124 -5.08 27.86 -20.63
N ASN A 125 -5.93 28.43 -19.77
CA ASN A 125 -5.62 28.58 -18.35
C ASN A 125 -5.27 27.22 -17.74
N TYR A 126 -4.24 27.17 -16.89
CA TYR A 126 -3.78 25.93 -16.29
C TYR A 126 -3.47 26.10 -14.80
N TRP A 127 -3.56 24.99 -14.10
CA TRP A 127 -2.95 24.76 -12.80
C TRP A 127 -1.71 23.88 -12.99
N MET A 128 -0.66 24.11 -12.22
CA MET A 128 0.52 23.25 -12.22
C MET A 128 1.09 23.07 -10.82
N GLY A 129 1.63 21.87 -10.58
CA GLY A 129 2.34 21.52 -9.37
C GLY A 129 3.68 20.87 -9.70
N ILE A 130 4.74 21.30 -9.02
CA ILE A 130 6.07 20.68 -9.10
C ILE A 130 6.19 19.68 -7.96
N LEU A 131 6.57 18.46 -8.29
CA LEU A 131 6.74 17.37 -7.31
C LEU A 131 7.92 17.68 -6.39
N GLU A 132 7.77 17.42 -5.10
CA GLU A 132 8.86 17.51 -4.13
C GLU A 132 9.96 16.50 -4.44
N THR A 133 9.57 15.28 -4.86
CA THR A 133 10.49 14.24 -5.30
C THR A 133 10.08 13.75 -6.70
N PRO A 134 10.89 14.04 -7.74
CA PRO A 134 10.70 13.47 -9.07
C PRO A 134 10.73 11.94 -9.05
N GLY A 135 10.02 11.32 -9.99
CA GLY A 135 9.98 9.87 -10.07
C GLY A 135 9.11 9.36 -11.20
N LEU A 136 8.72 8.09 -11.10
CA LEU A 136 7.77 7.47 -12.02
C LEU A 136 6.35 7.87 -11.61
N LEU A 137 5.74 8.83 -12.30
CA LEU A 137 4.37 9.28 -12.08
C LEU A 137 3.41 8.34 -12.80
N PHE A 138 2.79 7.40 -12.10
CA PHE A 138 1.89 6.43 -12.75
C PHE A 138 0.42 6.86 -12.73
N ARG A 139 0.06 7.80 -11.84
CA ARG A 139 -1.33 8.25 -11.69
C ARG A 139 -1.44 9.67 -11.16
N VAL A 140 -2.40 10.41 -11.70
CA VAL A 140 -2.90 11.67 -11.15
C VAL A 140 -4.39 11.50 -10.84
N MET A 141 -4.80 11.91 -9.66
CA MET A 141 -6.17 11.87 -9.18
C MET A 141 -6.65 13.31 -8.97
N ILE A 142 -7.84 13.62 -9.47
CA ILE A 142 -8.42 14.96 -9.36
C ILE A 142 -9.81 14.84 -8.75
N PHE A 143 -10.04 15.51 -7.64
CA PHE A 143 -11.36 15.71 -7.07
C PHE A 143 -11.96 16.99 -7.64
N LEU A 144 -13.16 16.87 -8.22
CA LEU A 144 -13.80 17.95 -8.96
C LEU A 144 -15.12 18.39 -8.31
N PRO A 145 -15.50 19.66 -8.45
CA PRO A 145 -16.84 20.10 -8.09
C PRO A 145 -17.84 19.61 -9.14
N LYS A 146 -19.13 19.71 -8.83
CA LYS A 146 -20.21 19.34 -9.76
C LYS A 146 -20.38 20.37 -10.87
N VAL A 147 -19.54 20.29 -11.89
CA VAL A 147 -19.51 21.25 -12.99
C VAL A 147 -19.26 20.55 -14.33
N ASN A 148 -19.46 21.28 -15.43
CA ASN A 148 -18.94 20.86 -16.73
C ASN A 148 -17.44 21.12 -16.75
N VAL A 149 -16.67 20.08 -17.02
CA VAL A 149 -15.21 20.15 -17.09
C VAL A 149 -14.74 19.84 -18.50
N ALA A 150 -13.68 20.51 -18.92
CA ALA A 150 -12.92 20.18 -20.12
C ALA A 150 -11.45 20.48 -19.83
N TYR A 151 -10.65 19.47 -19.51
CA TYR A 151 -9.24 19.64 -19.19
C TYR A 151 -8.39 18.48 -19.69
N GLU A 152 -7.08 18.71 -19.80
CA GLU A 152 -6.07 17.69 -20.05
C GLU A 152 -5.02 17.69 -18.93
N VAL A 153 -4.64 16.50 -18.48
CA VAL A 153 -3.55 16.31 -17.51
C VAL A 153 -2.27 16.00 -18.28
N ARG A 154 -1.19 16.70 -17.95
CA ARG A 154 0.12 16.58 -18.57
C ARG A 154 1.21 16.39 -17.52
N MET A 155 2.16 15.52 -17.83
CA MET A 155 3.41 15.35 -17.11
C MET A 155 4.41 16.38 -17.59
N ILE A 156 5.17 16.97 -16.66
CA ILE A 156 6.25 17.90 -16.97
C ILE A 156 7.58 17.17 -16.76
N LYS A 157 8.44 17.21 -17.77
CA LYS A 157 9.80 16.67 -17.72
C LYS A 157 10.81 17.78 -17.42
N GLN A 158 11.98 17.38 -16.92
CA GLN A 158 13.04 18.32 -16.57
C GLN A 158 13.58 19.13 -17.76
N ASN A 159 13.51 18.57 -18.97
CA ASN A 159 13.89 19.24 -20.21
C ASN A 159 12.81 20.20 -20.75
N GLY A 160 11.66 20.32 -20.07
CA GLY A 160 10.53 21.14 -20.48
C GLY A 160 9.49 20.43 -21.35
N ASP A 161 9.72 19.16 -21.72
CA ASP A 161 8.74 18.40 -22.49
C ASP A 161 7.48 18.12 -21.66
N GLU A 162 6.32 18.17 -22.32
CA GLU A 162 5.03 17.85 -21.73
C GLU A 162 4.39 16.64 -22.42
N TYR A 163 3.93 15.67 -21.63
CA TYR A 163 3.28 14.45 -22.14
C TYR A 163 1.91 14.24 -21.51
N SER A 164 0.92 13.82 -22.30
CA SER A 164 -0.46 13.64 -21.82
C SER A 164 -0.61 12.40 -20.92
N CYS A 165 -1.31 12.54 -19.78
CA CYS A 165 -1.87 11.44 -18.99
C CYS A 165 -3.34 11.17 -19.34
N GLY A 166 -3.94 11.94 -20.25
CA GLY A 166 -5.35 11.87 -20.60
C GLY A 166 -6.10 13.18 -20.41
N SER A 167 -7.34 13.20 -20.89
CA SER A 167 -8.25 14.35 -20.78
C SER A 167 -9.63 13.92 -20.30
N LYS A 168 -10.37 14.88 -19.75
CA LYS A 168 -11.77 14.70 -19.37
C LYS A 168 -12.58 15.83 -19.98
N VAL A 169 -13.67 15.47 -20.64
CA VAL A 169 -14.67 16.41 -21.14
C VAL A 169 -16.04 15.87 -20.76
N GLY A 170 -16.87 16.69 -20.10
CA GLY A 170 -18.24 16.33 -19.75
C GLY A 170 -18.70 16.90 -18.42
N PHE A 171 -19.92 16.54 -18.04
CA PHE A 171 -20.49 16.94 -16.75
C PHE A 171 -20.05 15.96 -15.65
N VAL A 172 -19.63 16.51 -14.50
CA VAL A 172 -19.36 15.75 -13.28
C VAL A 172 -20.59 15.89 -12.37
N ASP A 173 -21.37 14.82 -12.24
CA ASP A 173 -22.65 14.79 -11.50
C ASP A 173 -22.50 14.40 -10.01
N HIS A 174 -21.35 13.84 -9.66
CA HIS A 174 -21.03 13.34 -8.32
C HIS A 174 -19.68 13.85 -7.82
N LEU A 175 -19.56 14.00 -6.50
CA LEU A 175 -18.32 14.35 -5.82
C LEU A 175 -17.42 13.10 -5.75
N ASN A 176 -16.68 12.84 -6.83
CA ASN A 176 -15.83 11.68 -6.97
C ASN A 176 -14.43 12.06 -7.45
N TRP A 177 -13.50 11.13 -7.24
CA TRP A 177 -12.17 11.18 -7.83
C TRP A 177 -12.22 10.80 -9.32
N GLU A 178 -11.62 11.63 -10.16
CA GLU A 178 -11.26 11.29 -11.54
C GLU A 178 -9.81 10.82 -11.57
N PHE A 179 -9.56 9.70 -12.25
CA PHE A 179 -8.25 9.05 -12.27
C PHE A 179 -7.64 9.12 -13.67
N HIS A 180 -6.41 9.63 -13.76
CA HIS A 180 -5.63 9.71 -14.99
C HIS A 180 -4.39 8.83 -14.84
N ASN A 181 -4.35 7.70 -15.54
CA ASN A 181 -3.18 6.83 -15.56
C ASN A 181 -2.17 7.36 -16.58
N CYS A 182 -0.96 7.66 -16.11
CA CYS A 182 0.08 8.26 -16.93
C CYS A 182 0.88 7.18 -17.68
N PRO A 183 0.89 7.21 -19.02
CA PRO A 183 1.40 6.10 -19.82
C PRO A 183 2.93 6.02 -19.87
N GLU A 184 3.44 4.79 -19.89
CA GLU A 184 4.82 4.50 -20.27
C GLU A 184 5.07 4.77 -21.76
N PRO A 185 6.31 5.08 -22.18
CA PRO A 185 7.54 5.14 -21.37
C PRO A 185 7.83 6.52 -20.75
N ASN A 186 6.97 7.53 -20.99
CA ASN A 186 7.27 8.93 -20.64
C ASN A 186 6.99 9.29 -19.18
N ASN A 187 6.48 8.34 -18.42
CA ASN A 187 6.06 8.53 -17.04
C ASN A 187 7.20 8.40 -16.01
N THR A 188 8.43 8.09 -16.43
CA THR A 188 9.63 8.14 -15.59
C THR A 188 10.17 9.56 -15.47
N ASP A 189 11.02 9.85 -14.49
CA ASP A 189 11.69 11.15 -14.27
C ASP A 189 10.76 12.37 -14.50
N VAL A 190 9.52 12.28 -14.02
CA VAL A 190 8.54 13.35 -14.08
C VAL A 190 8.79 14.28 -12.90
N ILE A 191 8.85 15.58 -13.18
CA ILE A 191 9.12 16.62 -12.18
C ILE A 191 7.88 17.40 -11.76
N GLY A 192 6.77 17.28 -12.50
CA GLY A 192 5.56 18.04 -12.22
C GLY A 192 4.35 17.56 -13.00
N VAL A 193 3.21 18.12 -12.63
CA VAL A 193 1.90 17.89 -13.24
C VAL A 193 1.34 19.23 -13.67
N LYS A 194 0.75 19.29 -14.87
CA LYS A 194 0.02 20.44 -15.39
C LYS A 194 -1.38 20.00 -15.77
N ILE A 195 -2.39 20.73 -15.34
CA ILE A 195 -3.79 20.50 -15.70
C ILE A 195 -4.23 21.74 -16.47
N ILE A 196 -4.48 21.57 -17.77
CA ILE A 196 -4.80 22.68 -18.67
C ILE A 196 -6.25 22.62 -19.11
N SER A 197 -6.94 23.76 -19.06
CA SER A 197 -8.30 23.89 -19.59
C SER A 197 -8.30 23.75 -21.11
N LEU A 198 -9.24 22.97 -21.62
CA LEU A 198 -9.45 22.74 -23.06
C LEU A 198 -10.52 23.67 -23.65
N ASN A 199 -11.16 24.49 -22.83
CA ASN A 199 -12.14 25.48 -23.24
C ASN A 199 -11.88 26.82 -22.52
N SER A 200 -12.80 27.78 -22.66
CA SER A 200 -12.69 29.08 -22.00
C SER A 200 -13.34 29.13 -20.61
N THR A 201 -13.92 28.04 -20.12
CA THR A 201 -14.55 28.04 -18.79
C THR A 201 -13.49 28.01 -17.69
N PRO A 202 -13.78 28.56 -16.50
CA PRO A 202 -12.87 28.50 -15.36
C PRO A 202 -12.46 27.07 -15.06
N LEU A 203 -11.16 26.83 -14.91
CA LEU A 203 -10.65 25.54 -14.47
C LEU A 203 -10.79 25.46 -12.96
N GLN A 204 -11.69 24.60 -12.49
CA GLN A 204 -11.93 24.36 -11.07
C GLN A 204 -11.43 22.99 -10.64
N LEU A 205 -10.61 22.96 -9.58
CA LEU A 205 -10.01 21.75 -9.04
C LEU A 205 -10.11 21.79 -7.52
N CYS A 206 -10.68 20.77 -6.89
CA CYS A 206 -10.87 20.76 -5.44
C CYS A 206 -9.77 20.01 -4.70
N GLU A 207 -9.24 18.94 -5.30
CA GLU A 207 -8.04 18.28 -4.77
C GLU A 207 -7.27 17.63 -5.92
N VAL A 208 -5.95 17.74 -5.90
CA VAL A 208 -5.06 17.15 -6.88
C VAL A 208 -4.03 16.30 -6.15
N VAL A 209 -4.04 15.02 -6.45
CA VAL A 209 -3.14 14.02 -5.87
C VAL A 209 -2.30 13.39 -6.98
N ALA A 210 -0.98 13.42 -6.83
CA ALA A 210 -0.06 12.68 -7.69
C ALA A 210 0.42 11.42 -6.97
N ASN A 211 0.57 10.31 -7.69
CA ASN A 211 1.19 9.10 -7.15
C ASN A 211 2.46 8.79 -7.95
N THR A 212 3.61 8.88 -7.27
CA THR A 212 4.91 8.62 -7.86
C THR A 212 5.64 7.47 -7.17
N LEU A 213 6.32 6.65 -7.97
CA LEU A 213 7.29 5.68 -7.46
C LEU A 213 8.68 6.32 -7.55
N THR A 214 9.38 6.36 -6.42
CA THR A 214 10.75 6.89 -6.34
C THR A 214 11.74 5.74 -6.23
N PHE A 215 12.79 5.76 -7.05
CA PHE A 215 13.79 4.70 -7.02
C PHE A 215 14.77 4.87 -5.84
N PRO A 216 15.18 3.79 -5.17
CA PRO A 216 14.76 2.40 -5.40
C PRO A 216 13.39 2.07 -4.77
N THR A 217 12.64 1.19 -5.44
CA THR A 217 11.39 0.60 -4.92
C THR A 217 11.49 -0.91 -4.80
N CYS A 218 11.00 -1.45 -3.70
CA CYS A 218 10.93 -2.87 -3.45
C CYS A 218 9.48 -3.29 -3.16
N VAL A 219 9.22 -4.59 -3.30
CA VAL A 219 7.99 -5.28 -2.92
C VAL A 219 8.29 -6.27 -1.80
N ASP A 220 7.39 -7.22 -1.55
CA ASP A 220 7.53 -8.26 -0.53
C ASP A 220 8.95 -8.90 -0.53
N PRO A 221 9.68 -8.87 0.59
CA PRO A 221 11.00 -9.49 0.69
C PRO A 221 10.96 -11.02 0.73
N HIS A 222 9.79 -11.63 0.89
CA HIS A 222 9.58 -13.08 1.09
C HIS A 222 10.42 -13.65 2.24
N VAL A 223 10.53 -12.90 3.34
CA VAL A 223 11.26 -13.32 4.54
C VAL A 223 10.25 -13.77 5.58
N ARG A 224 10.28 -15.05 5.92
CA ARG A 224 9.48 -15.61 7.02
C ARG A 224 10.11 -15.25 8.38
N ILE A 225 9.28 -14.79 9.31
CA ILE A 225 9.67 -14.41 10.67
C ILE A 225 8.86 -15.26 11.64
N GLU A 226 9.53 -16.12 12.41
CA GLU A 226 8.86 -16.85 13.47
C GLU A 226 8.44 -15.90 14.60
N ASN A 227 7.19 -16.01 15.06
CA ASN A 227 6.59 -15.18 16.11
C ASN A 227 6.64 -13.67 15.81
N GLY A 228 6.51 -13.31 14.54
CA GLY A 228 6.48 -11.94 14.09
C GLY A 228 6.13 -11.81 12.61
N ARG A 229 6.14 -10.57 12.15
CA ARG A 229 5.70 -10.15 10.82
C ARG A 229 6.39 -8.87 10.41
N LEU A 230 6.39 -8.59 9.11
CA LEU A 230 6.93 -7.38 8.54
C LEU A 230 5.81 -6.39 8.22
N GLN A 231 6.04 -5.13 8.62
CA GLN A 231 5.28 -3.99 8.15
C GLN A 231 6.02 -3.36 6.96
N LEU A 232 5.38 -3.32 5.79
CA LEU A 232 6.02 -3.00 4.53
C LEU A 232 5.63 -1.62 3.99
N ASN A 233 6.60 -0.89 3.46
CA ASN A 233 6.39 0.13 2.44
C ASN A 233 7.40 -0.10 1.30
N ARG A 234 7.36 0.69 0.23
CA ARG A 234 8.25 0.51 -0.93
C ARG A 234 9.76 0.65 -0.66
N LYS A 235 10.15 1.22 0.48
CA LYS A 235 11.55 1.50 0.84
C LYS A 235 12.04 0.71 2.06
N SER A 236 11.15 0.20 2.90
CA SER A 236 11.51 -0.54 4.11
C SER A 236 10.52 -1.62 4.50
N ALA A 237 11.05 -2.71 5.04
CA ALA A 237 10.30 -3.74 5.75
C ALA A 237 10.71 -3.72 7.23
N SER A 238 9.79 -3.36 8.12
CA SER A 238 10.05 -3.19 9.55
C SER A 238 9.51 -4.38 10.35
N LEU A 239 10.32 -4.94 11.24
CA LEU A 239 9.97 -6.07 12.08
C LEU A 239 8.97 -5.69 13.18
N VAL A 240 7.89 -6.45 13.26
CA VAL A 240 6.89 -6.41 14.33
C VAL A 240 6.81 -7.81 14.94
N CYS A 241 7.20 -7.95 16.20
CA CYS A 241 7.10 -9.22 16.91
C CYS A 241 5.75 -9.36 17.61
N ASP A 242 5.31 -10.60 17.77
CA ASP A 242 4.10 -10.93 18.49
C ASP A 242 4.23 -10.65 19.99
N ALA A 243 3.09 -10.66 20.68
CA ALA A 243 3.05 -10.44 22.12
C ALA A 243 3.91 -11.49 22.85
N GLY A 244 4.77 -11.03 23.77
CA GLY A 244 5.71 -11.90 24.50
C GLY A 244 7.10 -12.00 23.88
N PHE A 245 7.31 -11.48 22.68
CA PHE A 245 8.61 -11.47 22.00
C PHE A 245 9.22 -10.07 21.93
N THR A 246 10.53 -10.01 21.70
CA THR A 246 11.33 -8.79 21.49
C THR A 246 12.06 -8.85 20.17
N ARG A 247 12.26 -7.68 19.55
CA ARG A 247 12.89 -7.55 18.23
C ARG A 247 14.40 -7.80 18.32
N SER A 248 14.96 -8.48 17.32
CA SER A 248 16.41 -8.56 17.10
C SER A 248 17.05 -7.16 16.97
N PRO A 249 18.39 -7.04 17.20
CA PRO A 249 19.09 -5.76 17.05
C PRO A 249 18.90 -5.10 15.68
N ALA A 250 18.91 -5.92 14.61
CA ALA A 250 18.43 -5.50 13.31
C ALA A 250 16.92 -5.72 13.23
N ASN A 251 16.15 -4.66 13.01
CA ASN A 251 14.69 -4.71 13.02
C ASN A 251 14.07 -4.10 11.74
N ARG A 252 14.88 -3.84 10.72
CA ARG A 252 14.43 -3.18 9.49
C ARG A 252 15.32 -3.53 8.30
N LEU A 253 14.71 -4.02 7.22
CA LEU A 253 15.31 -4.10 5.89
C LEU A 253 15.10 -2.78 5.14
N GLU A 254 16.08 -2.40 4.33
CA GLU A 254 16.04 -1.20 3.50
C GLU A 254 16.24 -1.56 2.04
N CYS A 255 15.44 -0.94 1.16
CA CYS A 255 15.52 -1.13 -0.27
C CYS A 255 16.74 -0.36 -0.78
N ILE A 256 17.75 -1.09 -1.27
CA ILE A 256 19.03 -0.51 -1.72
C ILE A 256 19.11 -0.34 -3.23
N ARG A 257 18.31 -1.12 -3.96
CA ARG A 257 18.13 -1.04 -5.41
C ARG A 257 16.72 -1.53 -5.72
N THR A 258 16.13 -1.14 -6.85
CA THR A 258 14.81 -1.63 -7.25
C THR A 258 14.76 -3.15 -7.19
N GLY A 259 13.82 -3.70 -6.40
CA GLY A 259 13.67 -5.14 -6.16
C GLY A 259 14.77 -5.78 -5.31
N VAL A 260 15.67 -5.02 -4.67
CA VAL A 260 16.78 -5.55 -3.87
C VAL A 260 16.80 -4.91 -2.48
N TRP A 261 16.54 -5.76 -1.48
CA TRP A 261 16.68 -5.45 -0.06
C TRP A 261 18.14 -5.59 0.41
N ASN A 262 18.55 -4.81 1.41
CA ASN A 262 19.81 -5.06 2.13
C ASN A 262 19.73 -6.39 2.88
N ARG A 263 20.89 -7.00 3.13
CA ARG A 263 20.97 -8.27 3.88
C ARG A 263 21.09 -7.99 5.36
N LYS A 264 20.01 -8.21 6.10
CA LYS A 264 20.00 -8.25 7.57
C LYS A 264 19.17 -9.44 8.04
N SER A 265 19.54 -10.01 9.18
CA SER A 265 18.76 -11.07 9.82
C SER A 265 17.80 -10.42 10.83
N LEU A 266 16.50 -10.61 10.60
CA LEU A 266 15.42 -10.13 11.45
C LEU A 266 14.82 -11.37 12.12
N TYR A 267 14.61 -11.32 13.43
CA TYR A 267 14.01 -12.41 14.19
C TYR A 267 13.42 -11.89 15.51
N CYS A 268 12.52 -12.65 16.09
CA CYS A 268 11.88 -12.36 17.36
C CYS A 268 12.43 -13.30 18.45
N ILE A 269 12.73 -12.74 19.63
CA ILE A 269 13.30 -13.47 20.77
C ILE A 269 12.29 -13.45 21.91
N GLU A 270 11.98 -14.60 22.49
CA GLU A 270 11.10 -14.69 23.66
C GLU A 270 11.63 -13.81 24.81
N ARG A 271 10.75 -13.08 25.50
CA ARG A 271 11.14 -12.32 26.68
C ARG A 271 11.59 -13.28 27.77
N GLN A 272 12.90 -13.33 28.03
CA GLN A 272 13.39 -13.91 29.26
C GLN A 272 12.93 -13.00 30.40
N TRP A 273 11.99 -13.49 31.22
CA TRP A 273 11.73 -12.90 32.51
C TRP A 273 13.05 -12.93 33.28
N GLU A 274 13.61 -11.76 33.59
CA GLU A 274 14.68 -11.70 34.58
C GLU A 274 14.08 -12.28 35.87
N VAL A 275 14.45 -13.53 36.16
CA VAL A 275 14.25 -14.10 37.48
C VAL A 275 15.06 -13.21 38.40
N GLY A 276 14.36 -12.28 39.05
CA GLY A 276 14.95 -11.44 40.08
C GLY A 276 15.68 -12.36 41.03
N SER A 277 17.00 -12.26 41.06
CA SER A 277 17.82 -12.88 42.07
C SER A 277 17.48 -12.20 43.40
N ASN A 278 16.41 -12.66 44.04
CA ASN A 278 16.29 -12.62 45.48
C ASN A 278 17.33 -13.61 45.99
N ASP A 279 18.53 -13.12 46.26
CA ASP A 279 19.39 -13.77 47.24
C ASP A 279 19.36 -12.90 48.52
N PRO A 280 19.15 -13.52 49.70
CA PRO A 280 18.79 -12.87 50.96
C PRO A 280 19.94 -12.16 51.67
#